data_AF-N6TYP2-F1
#
_entry.id   AF-N6TYP2-F1
#
_cell.length_a   1.000
_cell.length_b   1.000
_cell.length_c   1.000
_cell.angle_alpha   90.00
_cell.angle_beta   90.00
_cell.angle_gamma   90.00
#
_symmetry.space_group_name_H-M   'P 1'
#
loop_
_entity.id
_entity.type
_entity.pdbx_description
1 polymer ?
#
loop_
_entity_poly.entity_id
_entity_poly.type
_entity_poly.pdbx_seq_one_letter_code
_entity_poly.pdbx_strand_id
1 'polypeptide(L)'
;IRLKRSTDRDVSPNDLLNTELSTAVAEHIVGDILRQCDAHTEKQSLDFEIRKANAKLEHARSQNTVLALTLNETKAHCDRLALLCGKYESNAIALRLALGITDRSIEAYDVLLALLETELSLSEDNCTTIENRTAAETVAKQLLSHLDHHLNSDVLLSPWQNHVYSTPIEINETWTGEHELRLREHVSRLKAERSNIQGTYVTLESTQVENVPIRPSSSQETRKMDLEMAVLMQELMGLREDKAELLSKLFALEKDKNALEIKLKYVEGQQKAQSATLKNLQGQLKDTEGLLALATQSKERGYCDAEHAQGVELELMQALAREARLKVRLQELVATLEQVTKNAEARLLEGREIVQDLNQTNSILADTVDRNTKKYQAKFKKMEHHMLNMVEKHTAQVQTLQQRIATLETPPTNSSENSLNSIPM
;
A
#
# COMPACT_ATOMS: atom_id res chain seq x y z
N ILE A 1 8.29 8.91 -47.12
CA ILE A 1 7.77 9.50 -48.38
C ILE A 1 7.82 11.02 -48.22
N ARG A 2 8.66 11.72 -49.00
CA ARG A 2 8.83 13.19 -48.92
C ARG A 2 7.62 13.87 -49.57
N LEU A 3 6.84 14.61 -48.80
CA LEU A 3 5.76 15.45 -49.33
C LEU A 3 6.35 16.77 -49.84
N LYS A 4 6.29 16.95 -51.16
CA LYS A 4 6.72 18.15 -51.88
C LYS A 4 5.58 19.17 -51.80
N ARG A 5 5.84 20.34 -51.21
CA ARG A 5 4.87 21.44 -51.06
C ARG A 5 4.71 22.13 -52.43
N SER A 6 3.55 21.94 -53.08
CA SER A 6 3.20 22.62 -54.33
C SER A 6 2.41 23.89 -54.03
N THR A 7 3.11 25.02 -54.17
CA THR A 7 2.71 26.33 -54.69
C THR A 7 1.22 26.71 -54.73
N ASP A 8 0.96 27.89 -54.15
CA ASP A 8 -0.22 28.75 -54.31
C ASP A 8 -0.93 28.60 -55.66
N ARG A 9 -2.17 28.14 -55.60
CA ARG A 9 -3.23 28.53 -56.52
C ARG A 9 -4.45 28.86 -55.68
N ASP A 10 -5.00 30.04 -55.91
CA ASP A 10 -6.28 30.46 -55.35
C ASP A 10 -7.36 29.47 -55.78
N VAL A 11 -7.82 28.65 -54.82
CA VAL A 11 -8.89 27.67 -55.03
C VAL A 11 -10.22 28.43 -54.99
N SER A 12 -10.86 28.55 -56.16
CA SER A 12 -12.22 29.08 -56.27
C SER A 12 -13.22 28.13 -55.60
N PRO A 13 -14.26 28.61 -54.90
CA PRO A 13 -15.24 27.77 -54.19
C PRO A 13 -15.96 26.74 -55.08
N ASN A 14 -15.93 26.92 -56.40
CA ASN A 14 -16.58 26.03 -57.36
C ASN A 14 -15.73 24.82 -57.76
N ASP A 15 -14.42 24.80 -57.47
CA ASP A 15 -13.56 23.64 -57.78
C ASP A 15 -13.72 22.48 -56.78
N LEU A 16 -14.42 22.71 -55.66
CA LEU A 16 -14.71 21.68 -54.65
C LEU A 16 -15.97 20.87 -54.95
N LEU A 17 -16.81 21.30 -55.89
CA LEU A 17 -18.08 20.62 -56.23
C LEU A 17 -17.91 19.51 -57.29
N ASN A 18 -16.78 19.47 -58.00
CA ASN A 18 -16.55 18.55 -59.11
C ASN A 18 -15.48 17.48 -58.85
N THR A 19 -14.91 17.43 -57.65
CA THR A 19 -14.05 16.31 -57.25
C THR A 19 -14.94 15.25 -56.62
N GLU A 20 -15.44 14.32 -57.44
CA GLU A 20 -15.89 13.03 -56.96
C GLU A 20 -14.71 12.39 -56.20
N LEU A 21 -14.63 12.61 -54.87
CA LEU A 21 -14.00 11.62 -54.02
C LEU A 21 -14.80 10.34 -54.27
N SER A 22 -14.21 9.43 -55.04
CA SER A 22 -14.78 8.11 -55.30
C SER A 22 -15.33 7.58 -53.97
N THR A 23 -16.58 7.13 -53.96
CA THR A 23 -17.26 6.56 -52.78
C THR A 23 -16.37 5.57 -52.03
N ALA A 24 -15.52 4.83 -52.75
CA ALA A 24 -14.50 3.95 -52.18
C ALA A 24 -13.47 4.65 -51.28
N VAL A 25 -13.03 5.86 -51.62
CA VAL A 25 -12.10 6.66 -50.81
C VAL A 25 -12.80 7.19 -49.55
N ALA A 26 -14.06 7.63 -49.68
CA ALA A 26 -14.86 8.05 -48.52
C ALA A 26 -15.15 6.88 -47.57
N GLU A 27 -15.51 5.70 -48.10
CA GLU A 27 -15.71 4.47 -47.33
C GLU A 27 -14.43 4.01 -46.62
N HIS A 28 -13.28 4.08 -47.29
CA HIS A 28 -11.98 3.74 -46.69
C HIS A 28 -11.62 4.70 -45.55
N ILE A 29 -11.80 6.01 -45.73
CA ILE A 29 -11.53 7.02 -44.70
C ILE A 29 -12.45 6.80 -43.49
N VAL A 30 -13.75 6.56 -43.71
CA VAL A 30 -14.70 6.27 -42.63
C VAL A 30 -14.34 4.97 -41.91
N GLY A 31 -13.95 3.93 -42.65
CA GLY A 31 -13.51 2.65 -42.08
C GLY A 31 -12.22 2.78 -41.26
N ASP A 32 -11.28 3.63 -41.67
CA ASP A 32 -10.07 3.92 -40.90
C ASP A 32 -10.37 4.72 -39.62
N ILE A 33 -11.25 5.72 -39.70
CA ILE A 33 -11.68 6.52 -38.55
C ILE A 33 -12.38 5.63 -37.52
N LEU A 34 -13.30 4.75 -37.95
CA LEU A 34 -14.00 3.82 -37.05
C LEU A 34 -13.02 2.87 -36.35
N ARG A 35 -12.11 2.25 -37.11
CA ARG A 35 -11.06 1.38 -36.52
C ARG A 35 -10.18 2.13 -35.52
N GLN A 36 -9.86 3.39 -35.79
CA GLN A 36 -9.05 4.21 -34.90
C GLN A 36 -9.82 4.62 -33.63
N CYS A 37 -11.13 4.89 -33.73
CA CYS A 37 -12.01 5.13 -32.59
C CYS A 37 -12.17 3.90 -31.70
N ASP A 38 -12.36 2.71 -32.29
CA ASP A 38 -12.49 1.45 -31.56
C ASP A 38 -11.20 1.13 -30.80
N ALA A 39 -10.05 1.21 -31.48
CA ALA A 39 -8.74 1.01 -30.85
C ALA A 39 -8.47 2.04 -29.73
N HIS A 40 -8.93 3.29 -29.88
CA HIS A 40 -8.80 4.30 -28.84
C HIS A 40 -9.66 3.95 -27.61
N THR A 41 -10.88 3.47 -27.82
CA THR A 41 -11.81 3.09 -26.76
C THR A 41 -11.32 1.86 -25.99
N GLU A 42 -10.80 0.86 -26.69
CA GLU A 42 -10.15 -0.31 -26.09
C GLU A 42 -8.92 0.07 -25.28
N LYS A 43 -8.06 0.95 -25.82
CA LYS A 43 -6.92 1.49 -25.08
C LYS A 43 -7.35 2.19 -23.79
N GLN A 44 -8.39 3.03 -23.84
CA GLN A 44 -8.92 3.69 -22.65
C GLN A 44 -9.45 2.68 -21.62
N SER A 45 -10.16 1.65 -22.07
CA SER A 45 -10.65 0.57 -21.20
C SER A 45 -9.50 -0.15 -20.49
N LEU A 46 -8.46 -0.53 -21.24
CA LEU A 46 -7.26 -1.16 -20.69
C LEU A 46 -6.52 -0.23 -19.72
N ASP A 47 -6.43 1.06 -20.01
CA ASP A 47 -5.83 2.04 -19.10
C ASP A 47 -6.59 2.11 -17.75
N PHE A 48 -7.93 2.01 -17.76
CA PHE A 48 -8.72 1.92 -16.52
C PHE A 48 -8.48 0.62 -15.77
N GLU A 49 -8.43 -0.52 -16.46
CA GLU A 49 -8.10 -1.81 -15.85
C GLU A 49 -6.70 -1.83 -15.24
N ILE A 50 -5.70 -1.29 -15.93
CA ILE A 50 -4.32 -1.15 -15.43
C ILE A 50 -4.30 -0.27 -14.19
N ARG A 51 -5.00 0.87 -14.18
CA ARG A 51 -5.08 1.74 -12.99
C ARG A 51 -5.76 1.04 -11.82
N LYS A 52 -6.84 0.30 -12.07
CA LYS A 52 -7.53 -0.49 -11.04
C LYS A 52 -6.61 -1.56 -10.47
N ALA A 53 -5.96 -2.36 -11.33
CA ALA A 53 -5.03 -3.40 -10.90
C ALA A 53 -3.85 -2.83 -10.10
N ASN A 54 -3.28 -1.70 -10.56
CA ASN A 54 -2.21 -1.02 -9.84
C ASN A 54 -2.67 -0.48 -8.48
N ALA A 55 -3.85 0.12 -8.39
CA ALA A 55 -4.38 0.60 -7.10
C ALA A 55 -4.60 -0.55 -6.10
N LYS A 56 -5.12 -1.69 -6.58
CA LYS A 56 -5.25 -2.93 -5.79
C LYS A 56 -3.92 -3.47 -5.32
N LEU A 57 -2.94 -3.52 -6.21
CA LEU A 57 -1.58 -3.98 -5.90
C LEU A 57 -0.95 -3.11 -4.81
N GLU A 58 -1.07 -1.79 -4.95
CA GLU A 58 -0.52 -0.85 -3.98
C GLU A 58 -1.25 -0.93 -2.62
N HIS A 59 -2.58 -1.12 -2.60
CA HIS A 59 -3.32 -1.32 -1.35
C HIS A 59 -2.96 -2.64 -0.68
N ALA A 60 -2.80 -3.73 -1.43
CA ALA A 60 -2.30 -4.99 -0.89
C ALA A 60 -0.87 -4.87 -0.34
N ARG A 61 0.00 -4.07 -0.98
CA ARG A 61 1.35 -3.77 -0.48
C ARG A 61 1.31 -3.01 0.84
N SER A 62 0.47 -1.99 0.97
CA SER A 62 0.35 -1.24 2.24
C SER A 62 -0.24 -2.10 3.36
N GLN A 63 -1.22 -2.96 3.07
CA GLN A 63 -1.74 -3.96 4.02
C GLN A 63 -0.63 -4.91 4.52
N ASN A 64 0.19 -5.43 3.60
CA ASN A 64 1.33 -6.28 3.98
C ASN A 64 2.34 -5.54 4.86
N THR A 65 2.59 -4.26 4.60
CA THR A 65 3.47 -3.43 5.44
C THR A 65 2.93 -3.31 6.86
N VAL A 66 1.63 -3.04 7.03
CA VAL A 66 1.00 -2.97 8.36
C VAL A 66 1.11 -4.30 9.08
N LEU A 67 0.74 -5.40 8.43
CA LEU A 67 0.86 -6.75 9.01
C LEU A 67 2.30 -7.09 9.41
N ALA A 68 3.28 -6.74 8.58
CA ALA A 68 4.69 -6.97 8.88
C ALA A 68 5.16 -6.17 10.11
N LEU A 69 4.74 -4.91 10.24
CA LEU A 69 5.06 -4.07 11.40
C LEU A 69 4.40 -4.61 12.67
N THR A 70 3.10 -4.96 12.62
CA THR A 70 2.39 -5.57 13.75
C THR A 70 3.01 -6.91 14.17
N LEU A 71 3.42 -7.74 13.21
CA LEU A 71 4.10 -9.00 13.51
C LEU A 71 5.45 -8.76 14.21
N ASN A 72 6.22 -7.78 13.75
CA ASN A 72 7.49 -7.42 14.38
C ASN A 72 7.30 -6.86 15.80
N GLU A 73 6.26 -6.06 16.02
CA GLU A 73 5.92 -5.52 17.33
C GLU A 73 5.51 -6.65 18.29
N THR A 74 4.58 -7.52 17.88
CA THR A 74 4.15 -8.68 18.69
C THR A 74 5.30 -9.63 18.98
N LYS A 75 6.19 -9.90 18.02
CA LYS A 75 7.41 -10.67 18.24
C LYS A 75 8.29 -10.03 19.32
N ALA A 76 8.55 -8.72 19.21
CA ALA A 76 9.35 -8.01 20.21
C ALA A 76 8.72 -8.05 21.61
N HIS A 77 7.38 -7.99 21.69
CA HIS A 77 6.66 -8.18 22.95
C HIS A 77 6.82 -9.60 23.51
N CYS A 78 6.69 -10.63 22.67
CA CYS A 78 6.92 -12.02 23.06
C CYS A 78 8.34 -12.26 23.56
N ASP A 79 9.36 -11.72 22.86
CA ASP A 79 10.76 -11.83 23.27
C ASP A 79 10.99 -11.18 24.65
N ARG A 80 10.36 -10.03 24.91
CA ARG A 80 10.43 -9.36 26.21
C ARG A 80 9.77 -10.18 27.32
N LEU A 81 8.60 -10.76 27.06
CA LEU A 81 7.90 -11.62 28.01
C LEU A 81 8.72 -12.89 28.29
N ALA A 82 9.30 -13.52 27.27
CA ALA A 82 10.13 -14.71 27.43
C ALA A 82 11.35 -14.44 28.31
N LEU A 83 12.07 -13.32 28.08
CA LEU A 83 13.17 -12.90 28.95
C LEU A 83 12.72 -12.66 30.38
N LEU A 84 11.56 -12.04 30.56
CA LEU A 84 11.03 -11.75 31.87
C LEU A 84 10.64 -13.04 32.62
N CYS A 85 9.92 -13.96 31.96
CA CYS A 85 9.64 -15.29 32.48
C CYS A 85 10.92 -16.01 32.89
N GLY A 86 11.98 -15.97 32.06
CA GLY A 86 13.28 -16.55 32.41
C GLY A 86 13.91 -15.94 33.67
N LYS A 87 13.81 -14.61 33.86
CA LYS A 87 14.24 -13.96 35.11
C LYS A 87 13.44 -14.45 36.32
N TYR A 88 12.11 -14.54 36.19
CA TYR A 88 11.23 -15.02 37.26
C TYR A 88 11.49 -16.50 37.61
N GLU A 89 11.66 -17.36 36.61
CA GLU A 89 11.96 -18.78 36.79
C GLU A 89 13.33 -18.99 37.46
N SER A 90 14.36 -18.28 36.99
CA SER A 90 15.70 -18.30 37.60
C SER A 90 15.66 -17.88 39.07
N ASN A 91 14.97 -16.79 39.38
CA ASN A 91 14.82 -16.34 40.76
C ASN A 91 14.00 -17.32 41.62
N ALA A 92 12.94 -17.93 41.08
CA ALA A 92 12.16 -18.92 41.80
C ALA A 92 12.99 -20.17 42.14
N ILE A 93 13.85 -20.61 41.22
CA ILE A 93 14.81 -21.69 41.46
C ILE A 93 15.82 -21.24 42.53
N ALA A 94 16.46 -20.09 42.38
CA ALA A 94 17.42 -19.58 43.35
C ALA A 94 16.83 -19.47 44.76
N LEU A 95 15.60 -18.96 44.90
CA LEU A 95 14.89 -18.91 46.18
C LEU A 95 14.61 -20.30 46.74
N ARG A 96 14.22 -21.27 45.91
CA ARG A 96 14.03 -22.66 46.33
C ARG A 96 15.33 -23.29 46.84
N LEU A 97 16.43 -23.07 46.13
CA LEU A 97 17.76 -23.58 46.54
C LEU A 97 18.21 -22.94 47.85
N ALA A 98 18.06 -21.61 47.95
CA ALA A 98 18.39 -20.87 49.16
C ALA A 98 17.59 -21.37 50.36
N LEU A 99 16.29 -21.65 50.17
CA LEU A 99 15.41 -22.18 51.21
C LEU A 99 15.85 -23.59 51.66
N GLY A 100 16.16 -24.49 50.73
CA GLY A 100 16.65 -25.83 51.06
C GLY A 100 17.97 -25.80 51.85
N ILE A 101 18.90 -24.91 51.48
CA ILE A 101 20.16 -24.74 52.22
C ILE A 101 19.94 -24.11 53.59
N THR A 102 18.98 -23.17 53.72
CA THR A 102 18.65 -22.60 55.03
C THR A 102 18.03 -23.63 55.96
N ASP A 103 17.08 -24.45 55.47
CA ASP A 103 16.47 -25.52 56.27
C ASP A 103 17.54 -26.49 56.79
N ARG A 104 18.49 -26.87 55.93
CA ARG A 104 19.59 -27.76 56.33
C ARG A 104 20.61 -27.10 57.26
N SER A 105 20.85 -25.81 57.08
CA SER A 105 21.69 -25.04 58.00
C SER A 105 21.05 -24.99 59.39
N ILE A 106 19.73 -24.82 59.45
CA ILE A 106 18.96 -24.84 60.70
C ILE A 106 19.08 -26.22 61.36
N GLU A 107 18.84 -27.31 60.64
CA GLU A 107 18.98 -28.68 61.17
C GLU A 107 20.38 -28.94 61.77
N ALA A 108 21.45 -28.49 61.10
CA ALA A 108 22.81 -28.60 61.61
C ALA A 108 23.08 -27.72 62.84
N TYR A 109 22.49 -26.53 62.91
CA TYR A 109 22.58 -25.69 64.10
C TYR A 109 21.80 -26.26 65.27
N ASP A 110 20.61 -26.80 65.05
CA ASP A 110 19.78 -27.41 66.09
C ASP A 110 20.51 -28.61 66.73
N VAL A 111 21.14 -29.45 65.90
CA VAL A 111 21.97 -30.55 66.39
C VAL A 111 23.20 -30.04 67.15
N LEU A 112 23.91 -29.03 66.63
CA LEU A 112 25.05 -28.44 67.34
C LEU A 112 24.64 -27.82 68.69
N LEU A 113 23.47 -27.17 68.75
CA LEU A 113 22.91 -26.63 69.99
C LEU A 113 22.57 -27.76 70.96
N ALA A 114 21.90 -28.83 70.53
CA ALA A 114 21.59 -29.98 71.37
C ALA A 114 22.86 -30.68 71.92
N LEU A 115 23.93 -30.77 71.12
CA LEU A 115 25.22 -31.29 71.56
C LEU A 115 25.85 -30.40 72.64
N LEU A 116 25.81 -29.07 72.48
CA LEU A 116 26.32 -28.11 73.46
C LEU A 116 25.50 -28.10 74.75
N GLU A 117 24.16 -28.12 74.66
CA GLU A 117 23.28 -28.18 75.81
C GLU A 117 23.50 -29.45 76.63
N THR A 118 23.60 -30.60 75.97
CA THR A 118 23.87 -31.88 76.64
C THR A 118 25.28 -31.97 77.21
N GLU A 119 26.28 -31.33 76.59
CA GLU A 119 27.63 -31.20 77.15
C GLU A 119 27.64 -30.36 78.45
N LEU A 120 26.88 -29.26 78.49
CA LEU A 120 26.75 -28.43 79.69
C LEU A 120 26.00 -29.16 80.81
N SER A 121 24.90 -29.87 80.48
CA SER A 121 24.11 -30.65 81.44
C SER A 121 24.83 -31.92 81.95
N LEU A 122 25.91 -32.36 81.29
CA LEU A 122 26.72 -33.49 81.75
C LEU A 122 27.40 -33.21 83.10
N SER A 123 27.53 -31.93 83.48
CA SER A 123 28.09 -31.53 84.79
C SER A 123 27.26 -31.98 86.01
N GLU A 124 26.01 -32.43 85.80
CA GLU A 124 25.10 -32.88 86.86
C GLU A 124 25.06 -34.43 87.04
N ASP A 125 25.85 -35.20 86.28
CA ASP A 125 26.08 -36.67 86.36
C ASP A 125 24.84 -37.53 86.74
N ASN A 126 23.76 -37.43 85.95
CA ASN A 126 22.55 -38.25 86.09
C ASN A 126 22.44 -39.28 84.95
N CYS A 127 21.83 -40.45 85.20
CA CYS A 127 21.59 -41.45 84.14
C CYS A 127 20.85 -40.86 82.93
N THR A 128 19.92 -39.93 83.18
CA THR A 128 19.13 -39.24 82.14
C THR A 128 19.95 -38.25 81.31
N THR A 129 21.00 -37.63 81.87
CA THR A 129 21.86 -36.69 81.11
C THR A 129 22.78 -37.44 80.16
N ILE A 130 23.24 -38.63 80.55
CA ILE A 130 24.02 -39.54 79.69
C ILE A 130 23.15 -40.06 78.53
N GLU A 131 21.93 -40.51 78.81
CA GLU A 131 20.99 -40.95 77.76
C GLU A 131 20.70 -39.82 76.75
N ASN A 132 20.42 -38.61 77.23
CA ASN A 132 20.20 -37.43 76.37
C ASN A 132 21.43 -37.10 75.50
N ARG A 133 22.64 -37.20 76.05
CA ARG A 133 23.89 -37.00 75.30
C ARG A 133 24.03 -38.05 74.19
N THR A 134 23.84 -39.33 74.50
CA THR A 134 23.95 -40.42 73.51
C THR A 134 22.90 -40.30 72.40
N ALA A 135 21.69 -39.82 72.71
CA ALA A 135 20.66 -39.54 71.72
C ALA A 135 21.07 -38.40 70.77
N ALA A 136 21.59 -37.29 71.32
CA ALA A 136 22.07 -36.16 70.52
C ALA A 136 23.25 -36.57 69.60
N GLU A 137 24.19 -37.39 70.09
CA GLU A 137 25.28 -37.93 69.27
C GLU A 137 24.80 -38.83 68.14
N THR A 138 23.76 -39.63 68.39
CA THR A 138 23.18 -40.53 67.37
C THR A 138 22.55 -39.72 66.25
N VAL A 139 21.76 -38.69 66.58
CA VAL A 139 21.17 -37.77 65.60
C VAL A 139 22.27 -37.02 64.82
N ALA A 140 23.33 -36.58 65.51
CA ALA A 140 24.43 -35.87 64.87
C ALA A 140 25.20 -36.74 63.87
N LYS A 141 25.44 -38.02 64.18
CA LYS A 141 26.08 -38.97 63.26
C LYS A 141 25.19 -39.27 62.05
N GLN A 142 23.89 -39.42 62.27
CA GLN A 142 22.92 -39.59 61.18
C GLN A 142 22.92 -38.37 60.24
N LEU A 143 22.86 -37.16 60.79
CA LEU A 143 22.92 -35.93 60.01
C LEU A 143 24.23 -35.79 59.25
N LEU A 144 25.37 -36.09 59.88
CA LEU A 144 26.69 -36.03 59.25
C LEU A 144 26.78 -37.01 58.08
N SER A 145 26.31 -38.25 58.27
CA SER A 145 26.25 -39.23 57.20
C SER A 145 25.39 -38.73 56.02
N HIS A 146 24.26 -38.08 56.31
CA HIS A 146 23.40 -37.51 55.27
C HIS A 146 24.06 -36.32 54.56
N LEU A 147 24.85 -35.52 55.28
CA LEU A 147 25.63 -34.40 54.72
C LEU A 147 26.77 -34.88 53.82
N ASP A 148 27.39 -35.99 54.17
CA ASP A 148 28.48 -36.59 53.38
C ASP A 148 27.99 -37.27 52.10
N HIS A 149 26.77 -37.84 52.11
CA HIS A 149 26.18 -38.54 50.95
C HIS A 149 25.39 -37.63 50.00
N HIS A 150 25.27 -36.34 50.28
CA HIS A 150 24.48 -35.43 49.47
C HIS A 150 25.12 -35.21 48.09
N LEU A 151 24.67 -35.99 47.10
CA LEU A 151 24.95 -35.78 45.69
C LEU A 151 24.16 -34.56 45.18
N ASN A 152 24.79 -33.75 44.34
CA ASN A 152 24.27 -32.52 43.71
C ASN A 152 22.91 -32.65 42.96
N SER A 153 22.29 -33.85 42.91
CA SER A 153 21.05 -34.13 42.19
C SER A 153 19.77 -33.93 43.01
N ASP A 154 19.86 -33.86 44.35
CA ASP A 154 18.69 -33.72 45.25
C ASP A 154 18.27 -32.26 45.51
N VAL A 155 19.01 -31.32 44.91
CA VAL A 155 18.91 -29.87 45.10
C VAL A 155 17.54 -29.29 44.69
N LEU A 156 16.71 -30.04 43.96
CA LEU A 156 15.36 -29.62 43.54
C LEU A 156 14.20 -30.16 44.39
N LEU A 157 14.45 -31.11 45.31
CA LEU A 157 13.45 -31.62 46.24
C LEU A 157 13.60 -30.89 47.59
N SER A 158 12.48 -30.46 48.17
CA SER A 158 12.50 -29.87 49.50
C SER A 158 12.92 -30.91 50.54
N PRO A 159 13.65 -30.53 51.61
CA PRO A 159 14.03 -31.45 52.70
C PRO A 159 12.86 -32.27 53.26
N TRP A 160 11.65 -31.70 53.26
CA TRP A 160 10.40 -32.33 53.68
C TRP A 160 9.87 -33.44 52.74
N GLN A 161 10.31 -33.47 51.47
CA GLN A 161 9.95 -34.51 50.50
C GLN A 161 10.91 -35.70 50.52
N ASN A 162 12.16 -35.47 50.94
CA ASN A 162 13.12 -36.54 51.18
C ASN A 162 12.90 -37.14 52.57
N HIS A 163 11.84 -37.92 52.73
CA HIS A 163 11.68 -38.85 53.86
C HIS A 163 12.67 -40.04 53.72
N VAL A 164 13.97 -39.75 53.69
CA VAL A 164 15.05 -40.74 53.77
C VAL A 164 15.51 -40.93 55.23
N TYR A 165 14.73 -40.45 56.20
CA TYR A 165 14.95 -40.65 57.64
C TYR A 165 14.70 -42.09 58.13
N SER A 166 14.82 -43.13 57.31
CA SER A 166 14.35 -44.48 57.67
C SER A 166 15.33 -45.63 57.46
N THR A 167 16.61 -45.36 57.22
CA THR A 167 17.64 -46.40 57.43
C THR A 167 18.38 -46.11 58.74
N PRO A 168 18.13 -46.88 59.82
CA PRO A 168 18.96 -46.80 61.01
C PRO A 168 20.35 -47.28 60.62
N ILE A 169 21.28 -46.35 60.42
CA ILE A 169 22.69 -46.69 60.32
C ILE A 169 23.16 -46.83 61.78
N GLU A 170 23.41 -48.06 62.21
CA GLU A 170 24.08 -48.34 63.49
C GLU A 170 25.54 -47.89 63.39
N ILE A 171 25.78 -46.60 63.66
CA ILE A 171 27.12 -46.04 63.72
C ILE A 171 27.67 -46.31 65.12
N ASN A 172 28.36 -47.45 65.30
CA ASN A 172 29.02 -47.87 66.55
C ASN A 172 30.27 -47.04 66.92
N GLU A 173 30.51 -45.92 66.22
CA GLU A 173 31.65 -45.04 66.45
C GLU A 173 31.31 -44.01 67.54
N THR A 174 32.21 -43.74 68.48
CA THR A 174 32.00 -42.72 69.52
C THR A 174 32.07 -41.32 68.94
N TRP A 175 31.22 -40.39 69.39
CA TRP A 175 31.32 -39.00 68.93
C TRP A 175 32.66 -38.41 69.37
N THR A 176 33.36 -37.75 68.45
CA THR A 176 34.67 -37.12 68.72
C THR A 176 34.66 -35.66 68.27
N GLY A 177 35.61 -34.87 68.77
CA GLY A 177 35.78 -33.47 68.34
C GLY A 177 36.03 -33.32 66.83
N GLU A 178 36.51 -34.37 66.16
CA GLU A 178 36.64 -34.39 64.70
C GLU A 178 35.29 -34.43 63.99
N HIS A 179 34.31 -35.18 64.52
CA HIS A 179 32.95 -35.21 63.98
C HIS A 179 32.26 -33.85 64.10
N GLU A 180 32.46 -33.16 65.24
CA GLU A 180 31.95 -31.81 65.43
C GLU A 180 32.62 -30.81 64.49
N LEU A 181 33.95 -30.91 64.30
CA LEU A 181 34.68 -30.08 63.34
C LEU A 181 34.13 -30.26 61.92
N ARG A 182 33.91 -31.51 61.48
CA ARG A 182 33.31 -31.81 60.17
C ARG A 182 31.89 -31.23 60.05
N LEU A 183 31.06 -31.33 61.10
CA LEU A 183 29.72 -30.75 61.09
C LEU A 183 29.78 -29.21 60.97
N ARG A 184 30.71 -28.55 61.67
CA ARG A 184 30.95 -27.09 61.55
C ARG A 184 31.47 -26.70 60.16
N GLU A 185 32.32 -27.53 59.54
CA GLU A 185 32.77 -27.34 58.16
C GLU A 185 31.62 -27.45 57.16
N HIS A 186 30.71 -28.42 57.33
CA HIS A 186 29.49 -28.54 56.54
C HIS A 186 28.60 -27.29 56.69
N VAL A 187 28.41 -26.77 57.90
CA VAL A 187 27.69 -25.50 58.13
C VAL A 187 28.38 -24.32 57.41
N SER A 188 29.71 -24.26 57.45
CA SER A 188 30.48 -23.24 56.72
C SER A 188 30.28 -23.35 55.21
N ARG A 189 30.26 -24.58 54.67
CA ARG A 189 29.99 -24.86 53.25
C ARG A 189 28.58 -24.44 52.85
N LEU A 190 27.56 -24.81 53.64
CA LEU A 190 26.17 -24.42 53.40
C LEU A 190 26.01 -22.89 53.40
N LYS A 191 26.69 -22.17 54.30
CA LYS A 191 26.71 -20.69 54.27
C LYS A 191 27.33 -20.14 52.99
N ALA A 192 28.44 -20.73 52.54
CA ALA A 192 29.10 -20.32 51.30
C ALA A 192 28.19 -20.58 50.08
N GLU A 193 27.55 -21.73 50.01
CA GLU A 193 26.59 -22.07 48.94
C GLU A 193 25.38 -21.13 48.94
N ARG A 194 24.82 -20.81 50.11
CA ARG A 194 23.76 -19.80 50.24
C ARG A 194 24.20 -18.44 49.71
N SER A 195 25.42 -18.01 50.01
CA SER A 195 25.97 -16.75 49.49
C SER A 195 26.12 -16.79 47.97
N ASN A 196 26.54 -17.92 47.40
CA ASN A 196 26.68 -18.09 45.96
C ASN A 196 25.31 -17.98 45.25
N ILE A 197 24.26 -18.60 45.79
CA ILE A 197 22.89 -18.52 45.27
C ILE A 197 22.30 -17.12 45.41
N GLN A 198 22.60 -16.43 46.51
CA GLN A 198 22.18 -15.03 46.67
C GLN A 198 22.78 -14.14 45.57
N GLY A 199 24.00 -14.46 45.11
CA GLY A 199 24.65 -13.78 43.99
C GLY A 199 23.98 -13.99 42.63
N THR A 200 23.10 -14.99 42.46
CA THR A 200 22.39 -15.26 41.20
C THR A 200 21.03 -14.56 41.10
N TYR A 201 20.60 -13.83 42.13
CA TYR A 201 19.32 -13.14 42.14
C TYR A 201 19.30 -11.95 41.17
N VAL A 202 18.27 -11.90 40.32
CA VAL A 202 18.08 -10.82 39.33
C VAL A 202 16.99 -9.86 39.80
N THR A 203 17.13 -8.57 39.53
CA THR A 203 16.06 -7.60 39.78
C THR A 203 14.86 -7.87 38.86
N LEU A 204 13.70 -8.09 39.46
CA LEU A 204 12.47 -8.38 38.72
C LEU A 204 11.79 -7.09 38.27
N GLU A 205 11.34 -7.08 37.02
CA GLU A 205 10.53 -6.01 36.44
C GLU A 205 9.06 -6.47 36.43
N SER A 206 8.13 -5.63 36.89
CA SER A 206 6.70 -5.97 36.82
C SER A 206 6.14 -5.67 35.42
N THR A 207 5.36 -6.60 34.87
CA THR A 207 4.59 -6.41 33.61
C THR A 207 3.40 -5.47 33.77
N GLN A 208 2.95 -5.25 35.01
CA GLN A 208 1.68 -4.58 35.33
C GLN A 208 1.84 -3.10 35.68
N VAL A 209 3.06 -2.56 35.64
CA VAL A 209 3.24 -1.11 35.75
C VAL A 209 3.03 -0.48 34.39
N GLU A 210 1.77 -0.45 34.01
CA GLU A 210 1.23 0.59 33.17
C GLU A 210 1.54 1.94 33.88
N ASN A 211 2.34 2.79 33.24
CA ASN A 211 2.80 4.11 33.71
C ASN A 211 3.82 4.17 34.86
N VAL A 212 5.05 3.69 34.61
CA VAL A 212 6.21 4.54 34.98
C VAL A 212 6.51 5.41 33.77
N PRO A 213 6.76 6.72 33.90
CA PRO A 213 7.33 7.53 32.82
C PRO A 213 8.80 7.12 32.61
N ILE A 214 9.06 5.86 32.29
CA ILE A 214 10.27 5.48 31.60
C ILE A 214 10.03 6.02 30.21
N ARG A 215 10.63 7.21 29.95
CA ARG A 215 10.79 7.79 28.62
C ARG A 215 10.85 6.63 27.63
N PRO A 216 9.84 6.46 26.76
CA PRO A 216 9.87 5.38 25.80
C PRO A 216 11.24 5.40 25.16
N SER A 217 11.89 4.24 25.08
CA SER A 217 13.12 4.18 24.30
C SER A 217 12.80 4.80 22.93
N SER A 218 13.65 5.69 22.41
CA SER A 218 13.37 6.37 21.13
C SER A 218 12.95 5.39 20.03
N SER A 219 13.44 4.14 20.12
CA SER A 219 13.05 3.00 19.30
C SER A 219 11.56 2.56 19.41
N GLN A 220 10.94 2.60 20.58
CA GLN A 220 9.52 2.26 20.75
C GLN A 220 8.59 3.36 20.21
N GLU A 221 8.92 4.62 20.49
CA GLU A 221 8.23 5.77 19.90
C GLU A 221 8.32 5.75 18.37
N THR A 222 9.50 5.45 17.82
CA THR A 222 9.72 5.34 16.37
C THR A 222 8.86 4.22 15.78
N ARG A 223 8.84 3.03 16.38
CA ARG A 223 8.01 1.90 15.93
C ARG A 223 6.52 2.20 15.94
N LYS A 224 6.04 2.89 16.99
CA LYS A 224 4.65 3.32 17.08
C LYS A 224 4.31 4.32 15.97
N MET A 225 5.17 5.30 15.73
CA MET A 225 4.99 6.28 14.65
C MET A 225 5.02 5.60 13.27
N ASP A 226 5.90 4.62 13.06
CA ASP A 226 5.98 3.85 11.83
C ASP A 226 4.69 3.05 11.58
N LEU A 227 4.11 2.45 12.63
CA LEU A 227 2.83 1.75 12.57
C LEU A 227 1.69 2.72 12.21
N GLU A 228 1.60 3.86 12.90
CA GLU A 228 0.60 4.89 12.62
C GLU A 228 0.71 5.40 11.18
N MET A 229 1.93 5.67 10.70
CA MET A 229 2.20 6.06 9.32
C MET A 229 1.77 4.96 8.33
N ALA A 230 2.05 3.70 8.63
CA ALA A 230 1.66 2.58 7.78
C ALA A 230 0.14 2.39 7.73
N VAL A 231 -0.57 2.57 8.85
CA VAL A 231 -2.04 2.54 8.91
C VAL A 231 -2.65 3.67 8.07
N LEU A 232 -2.16 4.91 8.24
CA LEU A 232 -2.61 6.03 7.41
C LEU A 232 -2.35 5.78 5.91
N MET A 233 -1.21 5.18 5.58
CA MET A 233 -0.89 4.80 4.20
C MET A 233 -1.80 3.68 3.69
N GLN A 234 -2.17 2.71 4.53
CA GLN A 234 -3.15 1.67 4.21
C GLN A 234 -4.51 2.28 3.88
N GLU A 235 -5.03 3.16 4.75
CA GLU A 235 -6.30 3.85 4.54
C GLU A 235 -6.29 4.70 3.26
N LEU A 236 -5.22 5.49 3.05
CA LEU A 236 -5.05 6.29 1.84
C LEU A 236 -5.06 5.42 0.57
N MET A 237 -4.41 4.26 0.61
CA MET A 237 -4.35 3.38 -0.54
C MET A 237 -5.67 2.64 -0.78
N GLY A 238 -6.43 2.32 0.28
CA GLY A 238 -7.81 1.87 0.17
C GLY A 238 -8.70 2.89 -0.53
N LEU A 239 -8.62 4.17 -0.14
CA LEU A 239 -9.34 5.25 -0.84
C LEU A 239 -8.92 5.41 -2.31
N ARG A 240 -7.65 5.14 -2.64
CA ARG A 240 -7.17 5.14 -4.04
C ARG A 240 -7.71 3.96 -4.84
N GLU A 241 -7.82 2.79 -4.23
CA GLU A 241 -8.49 1.62 -4.83
C GLU A 241 -9.95 1.94 -5.14
N ASP A 242 -10.70 2.43 -4.14
CA ASP A 242 -12.11 2.80 -4.30
C ASP A 242 -12.31 3.84 -5.40
N LYS A 243 -11.45 4.87 -5.43
CA LYS A 243 -11.46 5.88 -6.50
C LYS A 243 -11.20 5.27 -7.87
N ALA A 244 -10.21 4.39 -8.01
CA ALA A 244 -9.90 3.75 -9.29
C ALA A 244 -11.04 2.83 -9.76
N GLU A 245 -11.71 2.15 -8.83
CA GLU A 245 -12.90 1.35 -9.10
C GLU A 245 -14.08 2.21 -9.56
N LEU A 246 -14.36 3.31 -8.87
CA LEU A 246 -15.41 4.26 -9.26
C LEU A 246 -15.17 4.87 -10.63
N LEU A 247 -13.93 5.29 -10.93
CA LEU A 247 -13.56 5.83 -12.25
C LEU A 247 -13.77 4.80 -13.37
N SER A 248 -13.43 3.53 -13.12
CA SER A 248 -13.65 2.45 -14.09
C SER A 248 -15.14 2.21 -14.34
N LYS A 249 -15.96 2.22 -13.27
CA LYS A 249 -17.43 2.09 -13.37
C LYS A 249 -18.05 3.28 -14.12
N LEU A 250 -17.59 4.49 -13.84
CA LEU A 250 -18.05 5.71 -14.51
C LEU A 250 -17.76 5.64 -16.01
N PHE A 251 -16.54 5.24 -16.39
CA PHE A 251 -16.18 5.08 -17.81
C PHE A 251 -17.09 4.07 -18.54
N ALA A 252 -17.36 2.91 -17.92
CA ALA A 252 -18.28 1.93 -18.50
C ALA A 252 -19.70 2.47 -18.66
N LEU A 253 -20.23 3.16 -17.64
CA LEU A 253 -21.56 3.76 -17.69
C LEU A 253 -21.66 4.90 -18.73
N GLU A 254 -20.62 5.72 -18.89
CA GLU A 254 -20.57 6.78 -19.90
C GLU A 254 -20.59 6.19 -21.31
N LYS A 255 -19.85 5.09 -21.54
CA LYS A 255 -19.87 4.34 -22.80
C LYS A 255 -21.26 3.80 -23.11
N ASP A 256 -21.90 3.17 -22.13
CA ASP A 256 -23.25 2.58 -22.30
C ASP A 256 -24.30 3.68 -22.54
N LYS A 257 -24.22 4.80 -21.81
CA LYS A 257 -25.05 5.99 -22.00
C LYS A 257 -24.93 6.51 -23.43
N ASN A 258 -23.71 6.74 -23.93
CA ASN A 258 -23.48 7.23 -25.28
C ASN A 258 -24.05 6.27 -26.34
N ALA A 259 -23.90 4.96 -26.14
CA ALA A 259 -24.48 3.95 -27.03
C ALA A 259 -26.03 4.00 -27.03
N LEU A 260 -26.65 4.21 -25.86
CA LEU A 260 -28.10 4.38 -25.75
C LEU A 260 -28.58 5.70 -26.37
N GLU A 261 -27.84 6.79 -26.20
CA GLU A 261 -28.17 8.09 -26.83
C GLU A 261 -28.18 8.01 -28.36
N ILE A 262 -27.24 7.29 -28.96
CA ILE A 262 -27.20 7.07 -30.42
C ILE A 262 -28.42 6.25 -30.86
N LYS A 263 -28.75 5.17 -30.14
CA LYS A 263 -29.94 4.35 -30.43
C LYS A 263 -31.23 5.17 -30.31
N LEU A 264 -31.32 6.04 -29.30
CA LEU A 264 -32.46 6.92 -29.12
C LEU A 264 -32.63 7.86 -30.31
N LYS A 265 -31.56 8.55 -30.72
CA LYS A 265 -31.58 9.45 -31.89
C LYS A 265 -31.99 8.73 -33.19
N TYR A 266 -31.52 7.49 -33.37
CA TYR A 266 -31.91 6.66 -34.51
C TYR A 266 -33.42 6.38 -34.52
N VAL A 267 -33.98 5.94 -33.39
CA VAL A 267 -35.41 5.65 -33.25
C VAL A 267 -36.26 6.92 -33.41
N GLU A 268 -35.84 8.05 -32.85
CA GLU A 268 -36.51 9.34 -33.04
C GLU A 268 -36.52 9.79 -34.50
N GLY A 269 -35.41 9.59 -35.22
CA GLY A 269 -35.33 9.84 -36.66
C GLY A 269 -36.30 8.97 -37.46
N GLN A 270 -36.35 7.67 -37.14
CA GLN A 270 -37.29 6.74 -37.76
C GLN A 270 -38.75 7.14 -37.48
N GLN A 271 -39.07 7.51 -36.24
CA GLN A 271 -40.41 7.97 -35.87
C GLN A 271 -40.81 9.24 -36.63
N LYS A 272 -39.90 10.21 -36.78
CA LYS A 272 -40.14 11.44 -37.55
C LYS A 272 -40.39 11.14 -39.02
N ALA A 273 -39.62 10.23 -39.62
CA ALA A 273 -39.82 9.81 -41.00
C ALA A 273 -41.20 9.13 -41.19
N GLN A 274 -41.54 8.17 -40.32
CA GLN A 274 -42.85 7.53 -40.33
C GLN A 274 -44.00 8.54 -40.16
N SER A 275 -43.86 9.48 -39.22
CA SER A 275 -44.83 10.57 -39.02
C SER A 275 -45.01 11.44 -40.28
N ALA A 276 -43.91 11.78 -40.96
CA ALA A 276 -43.97 12.52 -42.22
C ALA A 276 -44.67 11.73 -43.34
N THR A 277 -44.40 10.42 -43.45
CA THR A 277 -45.08 9.56 -44.43
C THR A 277 -46.59 9.48 -44.19
N LEU A 278 -47.01 9.35 -42.92
CA LEU A 278 -48.43 9.35 -42.55
C LEU A 278 -49.10 10.68 -42.91
N LYS A 279 -48.45 11.81 -42.64
CA LYS A 279 -48.98 13.14 -43.03
C LYS A 279 -49.12 13.29 -44.54
N ASN A 280 -48.15 12.81 -45.32
CA ASN A 280 -48.21 12.86 -46.78
C ASN A 280 -49.38 12.02 -47.31
N LEU A 281 -49.54 10.78 -46.81
CA LEU A 281 -50.65 9.92 -47.18
C LEU A 281 -52.02 10.52 -46.80
N GLN A 282 -52.13 11.14 -45.63
CA GLN A 282 -53.34 11.87 -45.22
C GLN A 282 -53.66 13.04 -46.15
N GLY A 283 -52.63 13.78 -46.59
CA GLY A 283 -52.78 14.86 -47.57
C GLY A 283 -53.29 14.35 -48.92
N GLN A 284 -52.66 13.30 -49.46
CA GLN A 284 -53.10 12.66 -50.70
C GLN A 284 -54.54 12.17 -50.63
N LEU A 285 -54.93 11.57 -49.51
CA LEU A 285 -56.28 11.06 -49.30
C LEU A 285 -57.30 12.22 -49.32
N LYS A 286 -57.00 13.32 -48.63
CA LYS A 286 -57.82 14.54 -48.65
C LYS A 286 -57.95 15.17 -50.04
N ASP A 287 -56.86 15.20 -50.82
CA ASP A 287 -56.88 15.71 -52.19
C ASP A 287 -57.75 14.82 -53.11
N THR A 288 -57.68 13.50 -52.96
CA THR A 288 -58.53 12.56 -53.71
C THR A 288 -60.01 12.69 -53.35
N GLU A 289 -60.33 12.88 -52.06
CA GLU A 289 -61.70 13.16 -51.61
C GLU A 289 -62.23 14.47 -52.20
N GLY A 290 -61.41 15.52 -52.25
CA GLY A 290 -61.76 16.81 -52.86
C GLY A 290 -62.04 16.72 -54.36
N LEU A 291 -61.23 15.96 -55.10
CA LEU A 291 -61.43 15.73 -56.54
C LEU A 291 -62.72 14.95 -56.82
N LEU A 292 -63.02 13.93 -56.01
CA LEU A 292 -64.29 13.19 -56.09
C LEU A 292 -65.50 14.11 -55.87
N ALA A 293 -65.44 14.99 -54.87
CA ALA A 293 -66.51 15.96 -54.61
C ALA A 293 -66.74 16.91 -55.81
N LEU A 294 -65.66 17.43 -56.42
CA LEU A 294 -65.76 18.28 -57.61
C LEU A 294 -66.30 17.55 -58.85
N ALA A 295 -65.88 16.29 -59.06
CA ALA A 295 -66.37 15.46 -60.16
C ALA A 295 -67.88 15.18 -60.05
N THR A 296 -68.41 15.05 -58.83
CA THR A 296 -69.85 14.90 -58.62
C THR A 296 -70.66 16.18 -58.92
N GLN A 297 -70.09 17.36 -58.63
CA GLN A 297 -70.76 18.64 -58.92
C GLN A 297 -70.73 19.03 -60.41
N SER A 298 -69.72 18.59 -61.17
CA SER A 298 -69.57 18.96 -62.58
C SER A 298 -70.54 18.26 -63.53
N LYS A 299 -71.30 17.25 -63.08
CA LYS A 299 -72.18 16.45 -63.94
C LYS A 299 -73.57 17.08 -64.17
N GLU A 300 -73.89 18.20 -63.52
CA GLU A 300 -75.25 18.77 -63.45
C GLU A 300 -75.48 20.12 -64.17
N ARG A 301 -74.50 20.73 -64.88
CA ARG A 301 -74.70 22.04 -65.53
C ARG A 301 -74.29 22.04 -67.01
N GLY A 302 -75.19 22.54 -67.87
CA GLY A 302 -75.05 22.58 -69.32
C GLY A 302 -75.23 23.99 -69.92
N TYR A 303 -74.61 24.19 -71.09
CA TYR A 303 -74.00 25.42 -71.60
C TYR A 303 -74.90 26.51 -72.21
N CYS A 304 -74.71 27.78 -71.83
CA CYS A 304 -75.37 29.00 -72.36
C CYS A 304 -74.38 30.19 -72.42
N ASP A 305 -74.64 31.25 -73.20
CA ASP A 305 -73.74 32.41 -73.37
C ASP A 305 -73.48 33.23 -72.08
N ALA A 306 -74.39 33.15 -71.11
CA ALA A 306 -74.15 33.63 -69.74
C ALA A 306 -73.00 32.85 -69.06
N GLU A 307 -72.81 31.58 -69.42
CA GLU A 307 -71.72 30.73 -68.95
C GLU A 307 -70.36 31.04 -69.57
N HIS A 308 -70.30 31.73 -70.71
CA HIS A 308 -69.00 32.18 -71.24
C HIS A 308 -68.48 33.36 -70.41
N ALA A 309 -69.33 34.33 -70.09
CA ALA A 309 -69.01 35.42 -69.16
C ALA A 309 -68.74 34.88 -67.74
N GLN A 310 -69.57 33.95 -67.27
CA GLN A 310 -69.39 33.28 -65.98
C GLN A 310 -68.16 32.35 -65.98
N GLY A 311 -67.77 31.80 -67.13
CA GLY A 311 -66.58 30.98 -67.32
C GLY A 311 -65.30 31.81 -67.29
N VAL A 312 -65.29 32.98 -67.94
CA VAL A 312 -64.18 33.95 -67.84
C VAL A 312 -64.07 34.49 -66.41
N GLU A 313 -65.20 34.78 -65.75
CA GLU A 313 -65.22 35.20 -64.35
C GLU A 313 -64.71 34.09 -63.41
N LEU A 314 -65.09 32.83 -63.67
CA LEU A 314 -64.59 31.67 -62.95
C LEU A 314 -63.09 31.44 -63.18
N GLU A 315 -62.60 31.61 -64.41
CA GLU A 315 -61.17 31.52 -64.74
C GLU A 315 -60.36 32.62 -64.04
N LEU A 316 -60.86 33.85 -63.99
CA LEU A 316 -60.23 34.95 -63.26
C LEU A 316 -60.20 34.66 -61.75
N MET A 317 -61.30 34.16 -61.20
CA MET A 317 -61.40 33.76 -59.79
C MET A 317 -60.46 32.60 -59.46
N GLN A 318 -60.35 31.62 -60.36
CA GLN A 318 -59.38 30.53 -60.24
C GLN A 318 -57.94 31.01 -60.38
N ALA A 319 -57.66 31.97 -61.27
CA ALA A 319 -56.35 32.58 -61.44
C ALA A 319 -55.94 33.37 -60.19
N LEU A 320 -56.83 34.18 -59.62
CA LEU A 320 -56.60 34.87 -58.35
C LEU A 320 -56.42 33.90 -57.19
N ALA A 321 -57.19 32.79 -57.14
CA ALA A 321 -56.99 31.75 -56.15
C ALA A 321 -55.64 31.02 -56.31
N ARG A 322 -55.19 30.80 -57.55
CA ARG A 322 -53.84 30.28 -57.84
C ARG A 322 -52.76 31.27 -57.40
N GLU A 323 -52.92 32.56 -57.71
CA GLU A 323 -52.00 33.62 -57.29
C GLU A 323 -51.91 33.72 -55.76
N ALA A 324 -53.05 33.70 -55.05
CA ALA A 324 -53.09 33.71 -53.60
C ALA A 324 -52.36 32.50 -52.98
N ARG A 325 -52.58 31.29 -53.53
CA ARG A 325 -51.84 30.09 -53.11
C ARG A 325 -50.34 30.19 -53.40
N LEU A 326 -49.96 30.76 -54.54
CA LEU A 326 -48.56 31.00 -54.90
C LEU A 326 -47.90 32.01 -53.96
N LYS A 327 -48.59 33.08 -53.57
CA LYS A 327 -48.10 34.04 -52.57
C LYS A 327 -47.88 33.40 -51.21
N VAL A 328 -48.83 32.61 -50.73
CA VAL A 328 -48.68 31.86 -49.46
C VAL A 328 -47.47 30.93 -49.54
N ARG A 329 -47.34 30.16 -50.63
CA ARG A 329 -46.23 29.23 -50.82
C ARG A 329 -44.88 29.93 -50.93
N LEU A 330 -44.81 31.09 -51.58
CA LEU A 330 -43.60 31.93 -51.62
C LEU A 330 -43.23 32.43 -50.22
N GLN A 331 -44.21 32.86 -49.44
CA GLN A 331 -44.00 33.36 -48.09
C GLN A 331 -43.54 32.26 -47.13
N GLU A 332 -44.08 31.05 -47.26
CA GLU A 332 -43.57 29.85 -46.58
C GLU A 332 -42.14 29.53 -47.01
N LEU A 333 -41.82 29.61 -48.31
CA LEU A 333 -40.47 29.35 -48.81
C LEU A 333 -39.46 30.35 -48.24
N VAL A 334 -39.80 31.64 -48.21
CA VAL A 334 -38.98 32.69 -47.60
C VAL A 334 -38.75 32.41 -46.12
N ALA A 335 -39.81 32.08 -45.36
CA ALA A 335 -39.69 31.74 -43.95
C ALA A 335 -38.81 30.50 -43.72
N THR A 336 -38.91 29.47 -44.57
CA THR A 336 -38.03 28.30 -44.48
C THR A 336 -36.58 28.62 -44.81
N LEU A 337 -36.33 29.49 -45.81
CA LEU A 337 -34.99 29.94 -46.15
C LEU A 337 -34.36 30.76 -45.03
N GLU A 338 -35.11 31.69 -44.44
CA GLU A 338 -34.65 32.47 -43.27
C GLU A 338 -34.30 31.56 -42.09
N GLN A 339 -35.14 30.56 -41.81
CA GLN A 339 -34.89 29.61 -40.73
C GLN A 339 -33.66 28.73 -40.99
N VAL A 340 -33.48 28.24 -42.23
CA VAL A 340 -32.29 27.45 -42.62
C VAL A 340 -31.04 28.32 -42.53
N THR A 341 -31.11 29.58 -42.99
CA THR A 341 -29.99 30.53 -42.93
C THR A 341 -29.58 30.82 -41.50
N LYS A 342 -30.54 31.13 -40.61
CA LYS A 342 -30.29 31.34 -39.19
C LYS A 342 -29.70 30.10 -38.50
N ASN A 343 -30.15 28.90 -38.89
CA ASN A 343 -29.62 27.65 -38.37
C ASN A 343 -28.18 27.39 -38.88
N ALA A 344 -27.88 27.73 -40.13
CA ALA A 344 -26.53 27.64 -40.67
C ALA A 344 -25.58 28.62 -39.98
N GLU A 345 -26.01 29.87 -39.75
CA GLU A 345 -25.26 30.88 -39.00
C GLU A 345 -24.98 30.42 -37.57
N ALA A 346 -25.98 29.87 -36.86
CA ALA A 346 -25.80 29.33 -35.52
C ALA A 346 -24.76 28.19 -35.49
N ARG A 347 -24.82 27.28 -36.46
CA ARG A 347 -23.84 26.18 -36.61
C ARG A 347 -22.42 26.69 -36.90
N LEU A 348 -22.28 27.73 -37.72
CA LEU A 348 -20.98 28.35 -37.99
C LEU A 348 -20.40 29.01 -36.74
N LEU A 349 -21.25 29.64 -35.93
CA LEU A 349 -20.85 30.30 -34.68
C LEU A 349 -20.40 29.28 -33.64
N GLU A 350 -21.18 28.21 -33.44
CA GLU A 350 -20.80 27.05 -32.60
C GLU A 350 -19.50 26.39 -33.10
N GLY A 351 -19.37 26.18 -34.41
CA GLY A 351 -18.14 25.66 -35.01
C GLY A 351 -16.92 26.54 -34.74
N ARG A 352 -17.09 27.87 -34.71
CA ARG A 352 -16.04 28.83 -34.38
C ARG A 352 -15.61 28.73 -32.92
N GLU A 353 -16.57 28.60 -32.00
CA GLU A 353 -16.30 28.41 -30.57
C GLU A 353 -15.53 27.12 -30.31
N ILE A 354 -15.94 26.01 -30.93
CA ILE A 354 -15.23 24.72 -30.83
C ILE A 354 -13.79 24.85 -31.33
N VAL A 355 -13.56 25.52 -32.46
CA VAL A 355 -12.20 25.76 -32.98
C VAL A 355 -11.39 26.64 -32.03
N GLN A 356 -12.00 27.64 -31.41
CA GLN A 356 -11.34 28.48 -30.41
C GLN A 356 -10.92 27.67 -29.17
N ASP A 357 -11.81 26.82 -28.64
CA ASP A 357 -11.53 25.94 -27.51
C ASP A 357 -10.44 24.90 -27.83
N LEU A 358 -10.47 24.33 -29.04
CA LEU A 358 -9.42 23.43 -29.53
C LEU A 358 -8.06 24.15 -29.62
N ASN A 359 -8.04 25.39 -30.12
CA ASN A 359 -6.80 26.17 -30.17
C ASN A 359 -6.28 26.50 -28.75
N GLN A 360 -7.17 26.82 -27.82
CA GLN A 360 -6.80 27.11 -26.43
C GLN A 360 -6.25 25.86 -25.72
N THR A 361 -6.90 24.71 -25.87
CA THR A 361 -6.44 23.44 -25.30
C THR A 361 -5.11 22.99 -25.93
N ASN A 362 -4.94 23.13 -27.24
CA ASN A 362 -3.67 22.87 -27.92
C ASN A 362 -2.54 23.76 -27.42
N SER A 363 -2.81 25.05 -27.17
CA SER A 363 -1.85 25.99 -26.59
C SER A 363 -1.40 25.53 -25.19
N ILE A 364 -2.35 25.16 -24.32
CA ILE A 364 -2.06 24.64 -22.96
C ILE A 364 -1.24 23.35 -23.01
N LEU A 365 -1.56 22.45 -23.95
CA LEU A 365 -0.83 21.20 -24.15
C LEU A 365 0.61 21.47 -24.61
N ALA A 366 0.81 22.35 -25.60
CA ALA A 366 2.14 22.75 -26.07
C ALA A 366 2.99 23.32 -24.92
N ASP A 367 2.41 24.24 -24.15
CA ASP A 367 3.02 24.81 -22.95
C ASP A 367 3.42 23.74 -21.92
N THR A 368 2.56 22.74 -21.71
CA THR A 368 2.79 21.66 -20.76
C THR A 368 3.91 20.73 -21.24
N VAL A 369 3.94 20.43 -22.53
CA VAL A 369 5.02 19.66 -23.17
C VAL A 369 6.35 20.40 -23.02
N ASP A 370 6.39 21.70 -23.28
CA ASP A 370 7.61 22.51 -23.14
C ASP A 370 8.12 22.55 -21.69
N ARG A 371 7.21 22.72 -20.72
CA ARG A 371 7.56 22.69 -19.29
C ARG A 371 8.11 21.32 -18.88
N ASN A 372 7.49 20.23 -19.33
CA ASN A 372 7.96 18.88 -19.04
C ASN A 372 9.31 18.59 -19.70
N THR A 373 9.49 18.99 -20.95
CA THR A 373 10.76 18.86 -21.67
C THR A 373 11.88 19.58 -20.94
N LYS A 374 11.67 20.83 -20.50
CA LYS A 374 12.63 21.58 -19.68
C LYS A 374 12.94 20.89 -18.36
N LYS A 375 11.92 20.35 -17.66
CA LYS A 375 12.09 19.59 -16.41
C LYS A 375 12.94 18.33 -16.61
N TYR A 376 12.64 17.53 -17.63
CA TYR A 376 13.39 16.30 -17.91
C TYR A 376 14.81 16.59 -18.37
N GLN A 377 15.00 17.62 -19.21
CA GLN A 377 16.33 18.07 -19.62
C GLN A 377 17.17 18.53 -18.41
N ALA A 378 16.58 19.25 -17.46
CA ALA A 378 17.27 19.65 -16.23
C ALA A 378 17.65 18.45 -15.34
N LYS A 379 16.76 17.46 -15.20
CA LYS A 379 17.06 16.20 -14.49
C LYS A 379 18.19 15.43 -15.16
N PHE A 380 18.15 15.32 -16.48
CA PHE A 380 19.18 14.66 -17.27
C PHE A 380 20.56 15.32 -17.05
N LYS A 381 20.65 16.65 -17.16
CA LYS A 381 21.90 17.40 -16.90
C LYS A 381 22.45 17.18 -15.48
N LYS A 382 21.57 17.09 -14.47
CA LYS A 382 21.99 16.80 -13.09
C LYS A 382 22.57 15.39 -12.95
N MET A 383 21.94 14.40 -13.59
CA MET A 383 22.42 13.02 -13.59
C MET A 383 23.74 12.88 -14.34
N GLU A 384 23.86 13.53 -15.49
CA GLU A 384 25.09 13.62 -16.28
C GLU A 384 26.23 14.24 -15.46
N HIS A 385 25.98 15.35 -14.77
CA HIS A 385 26.97 15.96 -13.87
C HIS A 385 27.38 15.03 -12.72
N HIS A 386 26.42 14.33 -12.11
CA HIS A 386 26.73 13.37 -11.04
C HIS A 386 27.58 12.20 -11.55
N MET A 387 27.27 11.69 -12.74
CA MET A 387 28.05 10.64 -13.41
C MET A 387 29.47 11.12 -13.73
N LEU A 388 29.62 12.35 -14.22
CA LEU A 388 30.92 12.95 -14.53
C LEU A 388 31.78 13.10 -13.28
N ASN A 389 31.21 13.61 -12.18
CA ASN A 389 31.88 13.69 -10.87
C ASN A 389 32.28 12.30 -10.33
N MET A 390 31.45 11.27 -10.55
CA MET A 390 31.78 9.90 -10.16
C MET A 390 32.98 9.35 -10.95
N VAL A 391 32.99 9.57 -12.26
CA VAL A 391 34.09 9.16 -13.15
C VAL A 391 35.39 9.87 -12.77
N GLU A 392 35.35 11.18 -12.48
CA GLU A 392 36.53 11.93 -12.01
C GLU A 392 37.08 11.37 -10.70
N LYS A 393 36.21 11.09 -9.71
CA LYS A 393 36.62 10.48 -8.43
C LYS A 393 37.24 9.10 -8.62
N HIS A 394 36.63 8.24 -9.42
CA HIS A 394 37.19 6.92 -9.71
C HIS A 394 38.53 7.01 -10.44
N THR A 395 38.66 7.95 -11.39
CA THR A 395 39.92 8.18 -12.11
C THR A 395 41.03 8.63 -11.15
N ALA A 396 40.72 9.56 -10.23
CA ALA A 396 41.68 9.99 -9.20
C ALA A 396 42.08 8.84 -8.26
N GLN A 397 41.13 8.01 -7.83
CA GLN A 397 41.42 6.83 -7.00
C GLN A 397 42.32 5.84 -7.73
N VAL A 398 42.06 5.56 -9.02
CA VAL A 398 42.90 4.70 -9.85
C VAL A 398 44.31 5.27 -9.96
N GLN A 399 44.46 6.58 -10.18
CA GLN A 399 45.77 7.24 -10.21
C GLN A 399 46.51 7.14 -8.88
N THR A 400 45.84 7.35 -7.74
CA THR A 400 46.45 7.18 -6.42
C THR A 400 46.88 5.73 -6.16
N LEU A 401 46.07 4.76 -6.56
CA LEU A 401 46.43 3.33 -6.45
C LEU A 401 47.62 2.99 -7.34
N GLN A 402 47.65 3.49 -8.59
CA GLN A 402 48.78 3.31 -9.50
C GLN A 402 50.07 3.93 -8.93
N GLN A 403 50.01 5.14 -8.36
CA GLN A 403 51.14 5.76 -7.69
C GLN A 403 51.62 4.94 -6.50
N ARG A 404 50.69 4.42 -5.68
CA ARG A 404 51.03 3.59 -4.52
C ARG A 404 51.67 2.27 -4.93
N ILE A 405 51.17 1.63 -5.98
CA ILE A 405 51.79 0.44 -6.58
C ILE A 405 53.21 0.79 -7.04
N ALA A 406 53.38 1.87 -7.79
CA ALA A 406 54.71 2.30 -8.26
C ALA A 406 55.69 2.54 -7.10
N THR A 407 55.26 3.17 -6.00
CA THR A 407 56.11 3.36 -4.81
C THR A 407 56.46 2.07 -4.08
N LEU A 408 55.58 1.06 -4.12
CA LEU A 408 55.82 -0.25 -3.53
C LEU A 408 56.69 -1.14 -4.43
N GLU A 409 56.66 -0.91 -5.74
CA GLU A 409 57.52 -1.58 -6.73
C GLU A 409 58.95 -1.00 -6.77
N THR A 410 59.17 0.22 -6.27
CA THR A 410 60.52 0.76 -6.05
C THR A 410 61.12 0.23 -4.74
N PRO A 411 62.22 -0.56 -4.75
CA PRO A 411 62.85 -1.07 -3.53
C PRO A 411 63.47 0.07 -2.70
N PRO A 412 63.49 -0.02 -1.35
CA PRO A 412 64.09 1.00 -0.51
C PRO A 412 65.61 1.05 -0.73
N THR A 413 66.12 2.15 -1.28
CA THR A 413 67.54 2.46 -1.28
C THR A 413 67.96 2.86 0.14
N ASN A 414 68.53 1.92 0.88
CA ASN A 414 69.28 2.19 2.11
C ASN A 414 70.43 3.15 1.80
N SER A 415 70.39 4.36 2.36
CA SER A 415 71.54 5.25 2.44
C SER A 415 72.11 5.23 3.85
N SER A 416 73.08 4.36 4.10
CA SER A 416 74.04 4.50 5.20
C SER A 416 75.27 3.65 4.92
N GLU A 417 76.29 4.25 4.30
CA GLU A 417 77.71 4.15 4.69
C GLU A 417 78.62 4.90 3.70
N ASN A 418 79.66 5.53 4.26
CA ASN A 418 80.81 6.17 3.60
C ASN A 418 80.64 7.57 2.97
N SER A 419 80.85 8.58 3.81
CA SER A 419 81.59 9.79 3.42
C SER A 419 82.38 10.33 4.63
N LEU A 420 83.48 9.64 4.93
CA LEU A 420 84.63 10.19 5.64
C LEU A 420 85.66 10.61 4.57
N ASN A 421 86.28 11.78 4.80
CA ASN A 421 87.38 12.41 4.07
C ASN A 421 87.09 13.05 2.71
N SER A 422 87.06 14.39 2.67
CA SER A 422 88.18 15.18 2.10
C SER A 422 87.98 16.68 2.32
N ILE A 423 88.99 17.29 2.94
CA ILE A 423 89.21 18.74 3.09
C ILE A 423 89.58 19.33 1.72
N PRO A 424 89.25 20.60 1.44
CA PRO A 424 90.33 21.53 1.11
C PRO A 424 90.19 22.89 1.80
N MET A 425 91.35 23.55 1.90
CA MET A 425 91.61 24.93 2.35
C MET A 425 90.60 25.97 1.88
#